data_AF-A0A2T2U7J0-F1
#
_entry.id   AF-A0A2T2U7J0-F1
#
_cell.length_a   1.000
_cell.length_b   1.000
_cell.length_c   1.000
_cell.angle_alpha   90.00
_cell.angle_beta   90.00
_cell.angle_gamma   90.00
#
_symmetry.space_group_name_H-M   'P 1'
#
loop_
_entity.id
_entity.type
_entity.pdbx_description
1 polymer ?
#
loop_
_entity_poly.entity_id
_entity_poly.type
_entity_poly.pdbx_seq_one_letter_code
_entity_poly.pdbx_strand_id
1 'polypeptide(L)'
;WGFQTQLSFLANRFRQQKKLGERDLFHQLTISDYAFDKDRIFADLNLDGDELQLYETLYSLMQPQTPTPDLVVYLQADPQRLMDNIRQRGRSYEQDMDPAYIEELNEAYNYYFFRYTKSPLLIVQTTDIDFVHREADFEELARRIARFDHHGTTYFKPEASRPSSS
;
A
#
# COMPACT_ATOMS: atom_id res chain seq x y z
N TRP A 1 -13.76 17.82 -8.63
CA TRP A 1 -12.40 18.10 -8.10
C TRP A 1 -11.53 16.85 -7.98
N GLY A 2 -12.09 15.64 -7.85
CA GLY A 2 -11.32 14.41 -7.72
C GLY A 2 -10.35 14.14 -8.88
N PHE A 3 -10.80 14.32 -10.12
CA PHE A 3 -10.01 14.02 -11.32
C PHE A 3 -8.67 14.77 -11.42
N GLN A 4 -8.67 16.10 -11.26
CA GLN A 4 -7.45 16.91 -11.32
C GLN A 4 -6.42 16.49 -10.25
N THR A 5 -6.92 16.17 -9.05
CA THR A 5 -6.08 15.70 -7.95
C THR A 5 -5.46 14.33 -8.28
N GLN A 6 -6.25 13.37 -8.80
CA GLN A 6 -5.75 12.06 -9.21
C GLN A 6 -4.71 12.17 -10.33
N LEU A 7 -4.92 13.02 -11.34
CA LEU A 7 -3.91 13.23 -12.39
C LEU A 7 -2.60 13.82 -11.85
N SER A 8 -2.69 14.75 -10.90
CA SER A 8 -1.51 15.33 -10.27
C SER A 8 -0.73 14.29 -9.47
N PHE A 9 -1.43 13.41 -8.74
CA PHE A 9 -0.81 12.28 -8.05
C PHE A 9 -0.17 11.31 -9.04
N LEU A 10 -0.90 10.83 -10.05
CA LEU A 10 -0.38 9.95 -11.10
C LEU A 10 0.92 10.48 -11.71
N ALA A 11 0.94 11.74 -12.12
CA ALA A 11 2.12 12.38 -12.72
C ALA A 11 3.29 12.52 -11.74
N ASN A 12 3.04 12.91 -10.49
CA ASN A 12 4.07 13.02 -9.46
C ASN A 12 4.70 11.64 -9.18
N ARG A 13 3.86 10.62 -9.04
CA ARG A 13 4.28 9.24 -8.76
C ARG A 13 5.09 8.64 -9.91
N PHE A 14 4.66 8.88 -11.15
CA PHE A 14 5.42 8.48 -12.32
C PHE A 14 6.84 9.07 -12.32
N ARG A 15 6.98 10.36 -12.01
CA ARG A 15 8.29 11.03 -11.93
C ARG A 15 9.16 10.45 -10.80
N GLN A 16 8.58 10.18 -9.64
CA GLN A 16 9.32 9.57 -8.52
C GLN A 16 9.88 8.20 -8.91
N GLN A 17 9.06 7.36 -9.55
CA GLN A 17 9.48 6.02 -9.95
C GLN A 17 10.48 6.00 -11.11
N LYS A 18 10.37 6.93 -12.06
CA LYS A 18 11.40 7.14 -13.09
C LYS A 18 12.75 7.43 -12.47
N LYS A 19 12.80 8.34 -11.48
CA LYS A 19 14.03 8.64 -10.73
C LYS A 19 14.58 7.44 -9.98
N LEU A 20 13.73 6.52 -9.50
CA LEU A 20 14.20 5.27 -8.88
C LEU A 20 14.86 4.34 -9.91
N GLY A 21 14.32 4.25 -11.12
CA GLY A 21 14.91 3.46 -12.21
C GLY A 21 16.22 4.03 -12.77
N GLU A 22 16.46 5.33 -12.61
CA GLU A 22 17.71 6.00 -13.00
C GLU A 22 18.83 5.89 -11.94
N ARG A 23 18.55 5.32 -10.76
CA ARG A 23 19.54 5.21 -9.69
C ARG A 23 20.65 4.22 -10.05
N ASP A 24 21.86 4.63 -9.69
CA ASP A 24 23.14 4.00 -9.99
C ASP A 24 23.23 2.55 -9.49
N LEU A 25 24.08 1.74 -10.14
CA LEU A 25 24.31 0.30 -9.89
C LEU A 25 24.72 -0.03 -8.44
N PHE A 26 25.00 1.00 -7.62
CA PHE A 26 25.51 0.91 -6.26
C PHE A 26 24.42 0.93 -5.17
N HIS A 27 23.14 1.14 -5.50
CA HIS A 27 22.05 1.02 -4.53
C HIS A 27 21.48 -0.40 -4.51
N GLN A 28 21.84 -1.18 -3.49
CA GLN A 28 21.47 -2.60 -3.36
C GLN A 28 20.02 -2.84 -2.89
N LEU A 29 19.37 -1.84 -2.28
CA LEU A 29 18.01 -1.96 -1.76
C LEU A 29 17.28 -0.62 -1.83
N THR A 30 16.07 -0.62 -2.39
CA THR A 30 15.16 0.53 -2.37
C THR A 30 13.84 0.10 -1.74
N ILE A 31 13.44 0.78 -0.66
CA ILE A 31 12.13 0.61 -0.04
C ILE A 31 11.28 1.84 -0.38
N SER A 32 10.05 1.60 -0.83
CA SER A 32 9.08 2.64 -1.16
C SER A 32 7.79 2.36 -0.39
N ASP A 33 7.19 3.40 0.19
CA ASP A 33 5.87 3.34 0.84
C ASP A 33 4.70 3.39 -0.16
N TYR A 34 5.04 3.32 -1.46
CA TYR A 34 4.12 3.47 -2.57
C TYR A 34 4.49 2.54 -3.75
N ALA A 35 3.48 1.84 -4.27
CA ALA A 35 3.50 1.18 -5.57
C ALA A 35 2.69 2.00 -6.58
N PHE A 36 3.04 1.99 -7.88
CA PHE A 36 2.33 2.76 -8.90
C PHE A 36 0.82 2.48 -8.91
N ASP A 37 0.51 1.21 -8.67
CA ASP A 37 -0.84 0.69 -8.61
C ASP A 37 -1.70 1.21 -7.45
N LYS A 38 -1.08 1.77 -6.40
CA LYS A 38 -1.82 2.36 -5.28
C LYS A 38 -2.71 3.51 -5.75
N ASP A 39 -2.22 4.33 -6.68
CA ASP A 39 -2.96 5.47 -7.22
C ASP A 39 -4.23 5.03 -7.95
N ARG A 40 -4.14 3.91 -8.68
CA ARG A 40 -5.26 3.34 -9.43
C ARG A 40 -6.42 2.91 -8.53
N ILE A 41 -6.13 2.32 -7.37
CA ILE A 41 -7.15 1.94 -6.38
C ILE A 41 -7.96 3.16 -5.93
N PHE A 42 -7.30 4.32 -5.74
CA PHE A 42 -8.00 5.55 -5.40
C PHE A 42 -8.78 6.12 -6.60
N ALA A 43 -8.25 6.01 -7.81
CA ALA A 43 -8.94 6.45 -9.01
C ALA A 43 -10.25 5.66 -9.21
N ASP A 44 -10.22 4.34 -9.05
CA ASP A 44 -11.39 3.46 -9.16
C ASP A 44 -12.51 3.80 -8.16
N LEU A 45 -12.16 4.35 -6.99
CA LEU A 45 -13.13 4.75 -5.96
C LEU A 45 -13.65 6.18 -6.13
N ASN A 46 -12.88 7.07 -6.76
CA ASN A 46 -13.16 8.51 -6.76
C ASN A 46 -13.55 9.06 -8.14
N LEU A 47 -13.37 8.29 -9.21
CA LEU A 47 -13.61 8.71 -10.59
C LEU A 47 -14.60 7.77 -11.25
N ASP A 48 -15.47 8.35 -12.07
CA ASP A 48 -16.47 7.61 -12.82
C ASP A 48 -16.49 8.04 -14.30
N GLY A 49 -17.09 7.20 -15.14
CA GLY A 49 -17.36 7.51 -16.54
C GLY A 49 -16.12 7.95 -17.32
N ASP A 50 -16.23 9.10 -18.00
CA ASP A 50 -15.17 9.63 -18.86
C ASP A 50 -13.89 10.00 -18.09
N GLU A 51 -14.01 10.44 -16.84
CA GLU A 51 -12.85 10.80 -16.00
C GLU A 51 -12.02 9.55 -15.68
N LEU A 52 -12.67 8.45 -15.29
CA LEU A 52 -12.00 7.17 -15.04
C LEU A 52 -11.38 6.60 -16.33
N GLN A 53 -12.09 6.69 -17.46
CA GLN A 53 -11.58 6.21 -18.75
C GLN A 53 -10.32 6.96 -19.19
N LEU A 54 -10.29 8.28 -18.99
CA LEU A 54 -9.12 9.09 -19.29
C LEU A 54 -7.97 8.79 -18.34
N TYR A 55 -8.25 8.63 -17.04
CA TYR A 55 -7.27 8.19 -16.06
C TYR A 55 -6.62 6.86 -16.47
N GLU A 56 -7.41 5.85 -16.79
CA GLU A 56 -6.94 4.51 -17.18
C GLU A 56 -6.09 4.55 -18.45
N THR A 57 -6.49 5.38 -19.41
CA THR A 57 -5.69 5.61 -20.63
C THR A 57 -4.30 6.13 -20.27
N LEU A 58 -4.19 7.15 -19.43
CA LEU A 58 -2.90 7.71 -19.01
C LEU A 58 -2.09 6.71 -18.17
N TYR A 59 -2.76 6.01 -17.25
CA TYR A 59 -2.17 4.97 -16.43
C TYR A 59 -1.52 3.89 -17.29
N SER A 60 -2.22 3.39 -18.31
CA SER A 60 -1.73 2.33 -19.21
C SER A 60 -0.49 2.75 -20.04
N LEU A 61 -0.34 4.05 -20.34
CA LEU A 61 0.81 4.59 -21.06
C LEU A 61 2.04 4.78 -20.15
N MET A 62 1.81 5.08 -18.88
CA MET A 62 2.85 5.37 -17.89
C MET A 62 3.36 4.10 -17.19
N GLN A 63 2.47 3.20 -16.79
CA GLN A 63 2.81 2.04 -15.96
C GLN A 63 3.91 1.14 -16.55
N PRO A 64 3.95 0.83 -17.87
CA PRO A 64 5.01 0.00 -18.44
C PRO A 64 6.41 0.61 -18.35
N GLN A 65 6.48 1.92 -18.09
CA GLN A 65 7.73 2.67 -18.01
C GLN A 65 8.24 2.83 -16.56
N THR A 66 7.60 2.16 -15.61
CA THR A 66 7.96 2.17 -14.19
C THR A 66 8.65 0.86 -13.80
N PRO A 67 9.61 0.88 -12.85
CA PRO A 67 10.26 -0.34 -12.37
C PRO A 67 9.25 -1.25 -11.68
N THR A 68 9.30 -2.54 -12.01
CA THR A 68 8.57 -3.58 -11.29
C THR A 68 9.32 -3.88 -9.98
N PRO A 69 8.65 -3.86 -8.82
CA PRO A 69 9.28 -4.22 -7.55
C PRO A 69 9.61 -5.72 -7.49
N ASP A 70 10.69 -6.09 -6.79
CA ASP A 70 11.01 -7.50 -6.51
C ASP A 70 10.08 -8.12 -5.46
N LEU A 71 9.44 -7.28 -4.63
CA LEU A 71 8.48 -7.67 -3.61
C LEU A 71 7.51 -6.53 -3.33
N VAL A 72 6.22 -6.85 -3.21
CA VAL A 72 5.22 -5.97 -2.59
C VAL A 72 4.83 -6.52 -1.23
N VAL A 73 4.78 -5.65 -0.22
CA VAL A 73 4.30 -5.99 1.12
C VAL A 73 2.95 -5.28 1.34
N TYR A 74 1.88 -6.06 1.44
CA TYR A 74 0.54 -5.55 1.75
C TYR A 74 0.24 -5.77 3.24
N LEU A 75 0.24 -4.69 4.01
CA LEU A 75 -0.13 -4.69 5.43
C LEU A 75 -1.66 -4.61 5.54
N GLN A 76 -2.30 -5.76 5.72
CA GLN A 76 -3.74 -5.89 5.81
C GLN A 76 -4.20 -5.73 7.26
N ALA A 77 -5.17 -4.87 7.52
CA ALA A 77 -5.86 -4.74 8.80
C ALA A 77 -7.36 -4.59 8.52
N ASP A 78 -8.19 -4.97 9.49
CA ASP A 78 -9.62 -4.70 9.41
C ASP A 78 -9.94 -3.19 9.53
N PRO A 79 -11.13 -2.76 9.05
CA PRO A 79 -11.55 -1.37 9.12
C PRO A 79 -11.52 -0.79 10.54
N GLN A 80 -11.86 -1.58 11.55
CA GLN A 80 -11.87 -1.12 12.95
C GLN A 80 -10.48 -0.71 13.42
N ARG A 81 -9.46 -1.57 13.20
CA ARG A 81 -8.06 -1.28 13.49
C ARG A 81 -7.56 -0.09 12.69
N LEU A 82 -7.94 0.02 11.40
CA LEU A 82 -7.56 1.15 10.56
C LEU A 82 -8.12 2.48 11.10
N MET A 83 -9.39 2.50 11.51
CA MET A 83 -10.03 3.66 12.13
C MET A 83 -9.36 4.05 13.45
N ASP A 84 -9.01 3.07 14.29
CA ASP A 84 -8.29 3.33 15.54
C ASP A 84 -6.90 3.93 15.27
N ASN A 85 -6.19 3.44 14.26
CA ASN A 85 -4.91 4.00 13.82
C ASN A 85 -5.07 5.44 13.27
N ILE A 86 -6.13 5.72 12.50
CA ILE A 86 -6.44 7.08 12.00
C ILE A 86 -6.64 8.04 13.18
N ARG A 87 -7.48 7.65 14.15
CA ARG A 87 -7.77 8.45 15.34
C ARG A 87 -6.51 8.74 16.15
N GLN A 88 -5.66 7.73 16.36
CA GLN A 88 -4.40 7.88 17.11
C GLN A 88 -3.42 8.85 16.45
N ARG A 89 -3.37 8.90 15.10
CA ARG A 89 -2.50 9.87 14.39
C ARG A 89 -2.91 11.32 14.58
N GLY A 90 -4.19 11.58 14.88
CA GLY A 90 -4.69 12.91 15.24
C GLY A 90 -4.54 13.99 14.16
N ARG A 91 -4.46 13.60 12.87
CA ARG A 91 -4.37 14.56 11.77
C ARG A 91 -5.70 15.27 11.60
N SER A 92 -5.70 16.61 11.65
CA SER A 92 -6.92 17.42 11.63
C SER A 92 -7.82 17.16 10.42
N TYR A 93 -7.24 16.87 9.27
CA TYR A 93 -7.97 16.56 8.03
C TYR A 93 -8.47 15.10 7.93
N GLU A 94 -8.07 14.21 8.84
CA GLU A 94 -8.55 12.82 8.90
C GLU A 94 -9.68 12.64 9.94
N GLN A 95 -10.01 13.67 10.75
CA GLN A 95 -10.94 13.54 11.87
C GLN A 95 -12.39 13.25 11.45
N ASP A 96 -12.81 13.76 10.29
CA ASP A 96 -14.16 13.61 9.75
C ASP A 96 -14.23 12.51 8.65
N MET A 97 -13.25 11.60 8.62
CA MET A 97 -13.26 10.49 7.66
C MET A 97 -14.46 9.56 7.92
N ASP A 98 -15.26 9.33 6.88
CA ASP A 98 -16.39 8.43 6.92
C ASP A 98 -15.91 6.97 7.11
N PRO A 99 -16.36 6.25 8.16
CA PRO A 99 -16.06 4.84 8.32
C PRO A 99 -16.45 3.99 7.10
N ALA A 100 -17.56 4.31 6.44
CA ALA A 100 -18.00 3.57 5.24
C ALA A 100 -17.00 3.73 4.09
N TYR A 101 -16.41 4.92 3.93
CA TYR A 101 -15.35 5.15 2.95
C TYR A 101 -14.10 4.31 3.26
N ILE A 102 -13.73 4.15 4.53
CA ILE A 102 -12.60 3.30 4.92
C ILE A 102 -12.89 1.81 4.68
N GLU A 103 -14.12 1.37 4.87
CA GLU A 103 -14.55 0.02 4.50
C GLU A 103 -14.45 -0.21 2.99
N GLU A 104 -15.01 0.69 2.17
CA GLU A 104 -14.91 0.61 0.70
C GLU A 104 -13.46 0.59 0.22
N LEU A 105 -12.61 1.45 0.80
CA LEU A 105 -11.19 1.49 0.49
C LEU A 105 -10.50 0.18 0.88
N ASN A 106 -10.81 -0.40 2.05
CA ASN A 106 -10.27 -1.68 2.47
C ASN A 106 -10.63 -2.80 1.48
N GLU A 107 -11.89 -2.86 1.06
CA GLU A 107 -12.37 -3.83 0.08
C GLU A 107 -11.70 -3.65 -1.29
N ALA A 108 -11.51 -2.41 -1.75
CA ALA A 108 -10.81 -2.13 -3.00
C ALA A 108 -9.35 -2.61 -2.96
N TYR A 109 -8.65 -2.38 -1.84
CA TYR A 109 -7.30 -2.91 -1.63
C TYR A 109 -7.26 -4.44 -1.60
N ASN A 110 -8.20 -5.08 -0.90
CA ASN A 110 -8.30 -6.53 -0.83
C ASN A 110 -8.56 -7.12 -2.23
N TYR A 111 -9.51 -6.55 -2.97
CA TYR A 111 -9.85 -6.95 -4.34
C TYR A 111 -8.64 -6.84 -5.28
N TYR A 112 -7.90 -5.73 -5.18
CA TYR A 112 -6.72 -5.48 -5.98
C TYR A 112 -5.61 -6.50 -5.69
N PHE A 113 -5.21 -6.64 -4.42
CA PHE A 113 -4.10 -7.52 -4.05
C PHE A 113 -4.42 -9.00 -4.18
N PHE A 114 -5.69 -9.39 -4.10
CA PHE A 114 -6.12 -10.74 -4.42
C PHE A 114 -5.82 -11.15 -5.87
N ARG A 115 -5.82 -10.19 -6.81
CA ARG A 115 -5.56 -10.40 -8.25
C ARG A 115 -4.15 -9.99 -8.68
N TYR A 116 -3.32 -9.55 -7.75
CA TYR A 116 -2.00 -9.04 -8.05
C TYR A 116 -1.06 -10.17 -8.49
N THR A 117 -0.45 -10.02 -9.67
CA THR A 117 0.44 -11.02 -10.28
C THR A 117 1.74 -10.44 -10.82
N LYS A 118 1.98 -9.13 -10.65
CA LYS A 118 3.10 -8.43 -11.28
C LYS A 118 4.47 -8.74 -10.65
N SER A 119 4.48 -9.11 -9.38
CA SER A 119 5.67 -9.47 -8.62
C SER A 119 5.29 -10.41 -7.46
N PRO A 120 6.25 -10.97 -6.74
CA PRO A 120 5.99 -11.55 -5.43
C PRO A 120 5.22 -10.59 -4.52
N LEU A 121 4.27 -11.15 -3.77
CA LEU A 121 3.41 -10.43 -2.84
C LEU A 121 3.48 -11.11 -1.47
N LEU A 122 3.79 -10.35 -0.43
CA LEU A 122 3.68 -10.76 0.96
C LEU A 122 2.48 -10.03 1.59
N ILE A 123 1.43 -10.77 1.91
CA ILE A 123 0.28 -10.25 2.67
C ILE A 123 0.54 -10.48 4.15
N VAL A 124 0.56 -9.41 4.93
CA VAL A 124 0.80 -9.43 6.37
C VAL A 124 -0.48 -9.02 7.08
N GLN A 125 -1.02 -9.90 7.92
CA GLN A 125 -2.13 -9.53 8.80
C GLN A 125 -1.60 -8.71 9.97
N THR A 126 -2.08 -7.48 10.11
CA THR A 126 -1.58 -6.48 11.06
C THR A 126 -2.61 -6.03 12.09
N THR A 127 -3.82 -6.61 12.08
CA THR A 127 -4.88 -6.31 13.05
C THR A 127 -4.38 -6.41 14.50
N ASP A 128 -3.79 -7.56 14.83
CA ASP A 128 -3.48 -7.95 16.22
C ASP A 128 -2.04 -7.65 16.66
N ILE A 129 -1.28 -6.89 15.86
CA ILE A 129 0.10 -6.51 16.19
C ILE A 129 0.30 -5.01 16.32
N ASP A 130 1.33 -4.63 17.09
CA ASP A 130 1.74 -3.24 17.27
C ASP A 130 3.23 -3.08 16.98
N PHE A 131 3.60 -3.16 15.71
CA PHE A 131 4.97 -2.92 15.24
C PHE A 131 5.40 -1.44 15.32
N VAL A 132 4.54 -0.55 15.81
CA VAL A 132 4.87 0.86 16.04
C VAL A 132 5.44 1.05 17.44
N HIS A 133 4.83 0.42 18.45
CA HIS A 133 5.22 0.57 19.85
C HIS A 133 5.92 -0.66 20.44
N ARG A 134 5.89 -1.81 19.76
CA ARG A 134 6.59 -3.04 20.18
C ARG A 134 7.70 -3.40 19.20
N GLU A 135 8.93 -3.23 19.66
CA GLU A 135 10.14 -3.57 18.89
C GLU A 135 10.16 -5.04 18.46
N ALA A 136 9.72 -5.97 19.32
CA ALA A 136 9.67 -7.39 18.99
C ALA A 136 8.79 -7.69 17.76
N ASP A 137 7.63 -7.03 17.66
CA ASP A 137 6.68 -7.20 16.54
C ASP A 137 7.27 -6.59 15.26
N PHE A 138 7.94 -5.44 15.36
CA PHE A 138 8.67 -4.82 14.26
C PHE A 138 9.79 -5.73 13.75
N GLU A 139 10.61 -6.27 14.64
CA GLU A 139 11.70 -7.15 14.24
C GLU A 139 11.20 -8.44 13.58
N GLU A 140 10.10 -9.02 14.06
CA GLU A 140 9.51 -10.20 13.45
C GLU A 140 9.04 -9.91 12.03
N LEU A 141 8.33 -8.79 11.84
CA LEU A 141 7.90 -8.31 10.54
C LEU A 141 9.09 -8.06 9.60
N ALA A 142 10.11 -7.34 10.07
CA ALA A 142 11.31 -7.04 9.30
C ALA A 142 12.06 -8.32 8.89
N ARG A 143 12.23 -9.27 9.83
CA ARG A 143 12.81 -10.59 9.55
C ARG A 143 12.01 -11.35 8.50
N ARG A 144 10.68 -11.28 8.55
CA ARG A 144 9.82 -11.96 7.56
C ARG A 144 9.96 -11.35 6.17
N ILE A 145 9.98 -10.02 6.08
CA ILE A 145 10.16 -9.28 4.83
C ILE A 145 11.53 -9.59 4.22
N ALA A 146 12.59 -9.58 5.04
CA ALA A 146 13.97 -9.78 4.58
C ALA A 146 14.30 -11.23 4.12
N ARG A 147 13.38 -12.19 4.23
CA ARG A 147 13.61 -13.54 3.68
C ARG A 147 13.62 -13.48 2.15
N PHE A 148 14.61 -14.09 1.51
CA PHE A 148 14.85 -13.98 0.06
C PHE A 148 13.95 -14.88 -0.81
N ASP A 149 13.04 -15.67 -0.23
CA ASP A 149 12.31 -16.73 -0.93
C ASP A 149 10.81 -16.42 -1.08
N HIS A 150 10.49 -15.19 -1.51
CA HIS A 150 9.09 -14.84 -1.80
C HIS A 150 8.78 -15.22 -3.24
N HIS A 151 8.02 -16.30 -3.42
CA HIS A 151 7.50 -16.73 -4.71
C HIS A 151 5.98 -16.65 -4.73
N GLY A 152 5.42 -15.96 -5.74
CA GLY A 152 3.99 -15.73 -5.86
C GLY A 152 3.43 -14.94 -4.66
N THR A 153 2.22 -15.30 -4.23
CA THR A 153 1.57 -14.69 -3.06
C THR A 153 1.82 -15.54 -1.82
N THR A 154 2.42 -14.94 -0.80
CA THR A 154 2.65 -15.54 0.51
C THR A 154 1.89 -14.79 1.60
N TYR A 155 1.50 -15.51 2.64
CA TYR A 155 0.75 -14.95 3.76
C TYR A 155 1.59 -15.03 5.04
N PHE A 156 1.48 -14.01 5.87
CA PHE A 156 2.07 -13.98 7.19
C PHE A 156 1.06 -13.43 8.20
N LYS A 157 0.74 -14.25 9.19
CA LYS A 157 -0.01 -13.84 10.37
C LYS A 157 0.95 -13.92 11.56
N PRO A 158 1.50 -12.80 12.04
CA PRO A 158 2.28 -12.79 13.26
C PRO A 158 1.42 -13.22 14.45
N GLU A 159 2.07 -13.75 15.49
CA GLU A 159 1.38 -14.03 16.75
C GLU A 159 0.89 -12.73 17.38
N ALA A 160 -0.35 -12.74 17.91
CA ALA A 160 -0.93 -11.56 18.53
C ALA A 160 -0.05 -11.06 19.68
N SER A 161 0.09 -9.75 19.79
CA SER A 161 0.83 -9.10 20.87
C SER A 161 0.21 -9.51 22.21
N ARG A 162 0.83 -10.44 22.95
CA ARG A 162 0.43 -10.69 24.34
C ARG A 162 0.61 -9.40 25.13
N PRO A 163 -0.40 -8.92 25.89
CA PRO A 163 -0.19 -7.78 26.78
C PRO A 163 0.95 -8.15 27.74
N SER A 164 1.91 -7.23 27.89
CA SER A 164 2.96 -7.36 28.89
C SER A 164 2.28 -7.51 30.25
N SER A 165 2.39 -8.69 30.85
CA SER A 165 2.03 -8.90 32.26
C SER A 165 2.83 -7.89 33.09
N SER A 166 2.11 -6.93 33.67
CA SER A 166 2.65 -5.99 34.67
C SER A 166 2.96 -6.72 35.97
#